data_AF-A0A7V9RTP9-F1
#
_entry.id   AF-A0A7V9RTP9-F1
#
_cell.length_a   1.000
_cell.length_b   1.000
_cell.length_c   1.000
_cell.angle_alpha   90.00
_cell.angle_beta   90.00
_cell.angle_gamma   90.00
#
_symmetry.space_group_name_H-M   'P 1'
#
loop_
_entity.id
_entity.type
_entity.pdbx_description
1 polymer ?
#
loop_
_entity_poly.entity_id
_entity_poly.type
_entity_poly.pdbx_seq_one_letter_code
_entity_poly.pdbx_strand_id
1 'polypeptide(L)' 'MNVEIDQQQKFTDQFLKLIEDAPLKFKNKWDNNIEFLNPSRKKFVPSFSAGVLEALPVELRNKYEILRGKYYAKSLL' A
#
# COMPACT_ATOMS: atom_id res chain seq x y z
N MET A 1 -11.79 -4.56 18.53
CA MET A 1 -10.82 -4.72 17.43
C MET A 1 -10.14 -3.38 17.21
N ASN A 2 -8.81 -3.33 17.12
CA ASN A 2 -8.10 -2.06 16.91
C ASN A 2 -8.30 -1.65 15.44
N VAL A 3 -9.08 -0.59 15.21
CA VAL A 3 -9.43 -0.09 13.87
C VAL A 3 -8.17 0.17 13.02
N GLU A 4 -7.06 0.57 13.63
CA GLU A 4 -5.83 0.81 12.87
C GLU A 4 -5.20 -0.48 12.35
N ILE A 5 -5.16 -1.54 13.18
CA ILE A 5 -4.63 -2.85 12.78
C ILE A 5 -5.51 -3.45 11.67
N ASP A 6 -6.84 -3.33 11.80
CA ASP A 6 -7.79 -3.76 10.78
C ASP A 6 -7.55 -3.05 9.44
N GLN A 7 -7.42 -1.72 9.45
CA GLN A 7 -7.14 -0.97 8.23
C GLN A 7 -5.77 -1.30 7.63
N GLN A 8 -4.75 -1.58 8.45
CA GLN A 8 -3.44 -2.01 7.96
C GLN A 8 -3.52 -3.37 7.26
N GLN A 9 -4.21 -4.35 7.87
CA GLN A 9 -4.41 -5.67 7.26
C GLN A 9 -5.17 -5.57 5.94
N LYS A 10 -6.29 -4.84 5.91
CA LYS A 10 -7.07 -4.63 4.68
C LYS A 10 -6.27 -3.92 3.60
N PHE A 11 -5.45 -2.94 3.97
CA PHE A 11 -4.59 -2.26 3.01
C PHE A 11 -3.57 -3.22 2.42
N THR A 12 -2.90 -4.02 3.26
CA THR A 12 -1.93 -5.03 2.82
C THR A 12 -2.59 -6.02 1.87
N ASP A 13 -3.73 -6.60 2.23
CA ASP A 13 -4.42 -7.59 1.39
C ASP A 13 -4.85 -7.01 0.04
N GLN A 14 -5.42 -5.81 0.03
CA GLN A 14 -5.84 -5.15 -1.20
C GLN A 14 -4.65 -4.70 -2.05
N PHE A 15 -3.55 -4.28 -1.43
CA PHE A 15 -2.32 -3.94 -2.15
C PHE A 15 -1.71 -5.18 -2.81
N LEU A 16 -1.59 -6.30 -2.07
CA LEU A 16 -1.06 -7.55 -2.60
C LEU A 16 -1.87 -8.05 -3.80
N LYS A 17 -3.21 -7.97 -3.74
CA LYS A 17 -4.09 -8.27 -4.89
C LYS A 17 -3.86 -7.32 -6.05
N LEU A 18 -3.69 -6.02 -5.79
CA LEU A 18 -3.43 -5.01 -6.82
C LEU A 18 -2.12 -5.29 -7.59
N ILE A 19 -1.11 -5.84 -6.92
CA ILE A 19 0.21 -6.10 -7.50
C ILE A 19 0.41 -7.55 -7.98
N GLU A 20 -0.60 -8.41 -7.89
CA GLU A 20 -0.54 -9.82 -8.32
C GLU A 20 -0.05 -9.93 -9.78
N ASP A 21 -0.66 -9.11 -10.65
CA ASP A 21 -0.34 -9.00 -12.08
C ASP A 21 0.66 -7.89 -12.41
N ALA A 22 1.38 -7.36 -11.41
CA ALA A 22 2.37 -6.30 -11.66
C ALA A 22 3.51 -6.79 -12.57
N PRO A 23 4.07 -5.91 -13.43
CA PRO A 23 5.13 -6.29 -14.35
C PRO A 23 6.40 -6.71 -13.61
N LEU A 24 7.25 -7.48 -14.29
CA LEU A 24 8.54 -7.95 -13.73
C LEU A 24 9.41 -6.80 -13.19
N LYS A 25 9.38 -5.62 -13.84
CA LYS A 25 10.09 -4.42 -13.39
C LYS A 25 9.72 -4.02 -11.96
N PHE A 26 8.45 -4.14 -11.59
CA PHE A 26 7.98 -3.91 -10.23
C PHE A 26 8.44 -5.05 -9.32
N LYS A 27 8.19 -6.30 -9.73
CA LYS A 27 8.53 -7.50 -8.93
C LYS A 27 10.01 -7.57 -8.57
N ASN A 28 10.91 -7.09 -9.43
CA ASN A 28 12.35 -7.00 -9.17
C ASN A 28 12.75 -5.97 -8.10
N LYS A 29 11.91 -4.96 -7.86
CA LYS A 29 12.13 -3.96 -6.81
C LYS A 29 11.34 -4.24 -5.54
N TRP A 30 10.25 -5.00 -5.67
CA TRP A 30 9.34 -5.31 -4.58
C TRP A 30 9.99 -6.27 -3.58
N ASP A 31 10.07 -5.85 -2.32
CA ASP A 31 10.71 -6.57 -1.22
C ASP A 31 9.71 -7.38 -0.37
N ASN A 32 8.45 -7.47 -0.79
CA ASN A 32 7.36 -8.11 -0.05
C ASN A 32 7.09 -7.49 1.32
N ASN A 33 7.48 -6.23 1.54
CA ASN A 33 7.29 -5.57 2.82
C ASN A 33 6.56 -4.23 2.67
N ILE A 34 5.54 -4.03 3.51
CA ILE A 34 4.87 -2.74 3.68
C ILE A 34 5.12 -2.28 5.11
N GLU A 35 5.92 -1.24 5.26
CA GLU A 35 6.15 -0.64 6.56
C GLU A 35 5.05 0.36 6.88
N PHE A 36 4.45 0.28 8.06
CA PHE A 36 3.48 1.26 8.52
C PHE A 36 4.15 2.21 9.51
N LEU A 37 4.59 3.36 9.01
CA LEU A 37 5.28 4.37 9.81
C LEU A 37 4.27 5.27 10.53
N ASN A 38 4.53 5.62 11.79
CA ASN A 38 3.69 6.56 12.55
C ASN A 38 4.45 7.85 12.90
N PRO A 39 4.79 8.70 11.90
CA PRO A 39 5.66 9.85 12.11
C PRO A 39 5.04 10.92 13.03
N SER A 40 3.70 11.00 13.09
CA SER A 40 2.98 12.02 13.86
C SER A 40 2.34 11.50 15.15
N ARG A 41 2.53 10.21 15.49
CA ARG A 41 1.79 9.47 16.53
C ARG A 41 0.26 9.46 16.36
N LYS A 42 -0.26 9.96 15.23
CA LYS A 42 -1.69 10.10 14.95
C LYS A 42 -2.15 9.25 13.77
N LYS A 43 -1.23 8.76 12.95
CA LYS A 43 -1.54 8.12 11.67
C LYS A 43 -0.41 7.21 11.25
N PHE A 44 -0.75 5.96 10.95
CA PHE A 44 0.12 5.05 10.24
C PHE A 44 0.10 5.35 8.74
N VAL A 45 1.27 5.31 8.12
CA VAL A 45 1.50 5.62 6.70
C VAL A 45 2.18 4.41 6.07
N PRO A 46 1.57 3.78 5.04
CA PRO A 46 2.22 2.70 4.31
C PRO A 46 3.41 3.29 3.55
N SER A 47 4.56 2.67 3.76
CA SER A 47 5.85 3.02 3.21
C SER A 47 6.43 1.81 2.50
N PHE A 48 7.13 2.09 1.41
CA PHE A 48 7.68 1.09 0.50
C PHE A 48 9.15 1.41 0.26
N SER A 49 9.92 0.40 -0.12
CA SER A 49 11.29 0.59 -0.59
C SER A 49 11.36 1.62 -1.73
N ALA A 50 12.47 2.37 -1.76
CA ALA A 50 12.64 3.49 -2.69
C ALA A 50 12.45 3.04 -4.15
N GLY A 51 11.58 3.76 -4.87
CA GLY A 51 11.30 3.53 -6.28
C GLY A 51 10.53 2.25 -6.62
N VAL A 52 9.95 1.56 -5.63
CA VAL A 52 8.99 0.45 -5.83
C VAL A 52 7.73 0.96 -6.53
N LEU A 53 7.10 2.00 -6.00
CA LEU A 53 5.87 2.57 -6.57
C LEU A 53 6.09 3.23 -7.94
N GLU A 54 7.31 3.70 -8.23
CA GLU A 54 7.69 4.24 -9.54
C GLU A 54 7.85 3.14 -10.61
N ALA A 55 8.04 1.89 -10.18
CA ALA A 55 8.09 0.74 -11.08
C ALA A 55 6.71 0.18 -11.42
N LEU A 56 5.65 0.64 -10.76
CA LEU A 56 4.28 0.32 -11.15
C LEU A 56 3.92 1.01 -12.49
N PRO A 57 3.20 0.32 -13.38
CA PRO A 57 2.49 0.96 -14.49
C PRO A 57 1.57 2.07 -13.98
N VAL A 58 1.36 3.10 -14.80
CA VAL A 58 0.51 4.25 -14.46
C VAL A 58 -0.88 3.81 -13.97
N GLU A 59 -1.47 2.79 -14.60
CA GLU A 59 -2.78 2.27 -14.18
C GLU A 59 -2.77 1.68 -12.76
N LEU A 60 -1.79 0.84 -12.43
CA LEU A 60 -1.65 0.27 -11.08
C LEU A 60 -1.28 1.34 -10.06
N ARG A 61 -0.49 2.34 -10.44
CA ARG A 61 -0.16 3.48 -9.59
C ARG A 61 -1.41 4.30 -9.25
N ASN A 62 -2.29 4.53 -10.22
CA ASN A 62 -3.56 5.22 -9.98
C ASN A 62 -4.46 4.41 -9.02
N LYS A 63 -4.57 3.09 -9.22
CA LYS A 63 -5.31 2.20 -8.32
C LYS A 63 -4.72 2.23 -6.89
N TYR A 64 -3.39 2.27 -6.77
CA TYR A 64 -2.71 2.40 -5.49
C TYR A 64 -3.05 3.73 -4.79
N GLU A 65 -3.02 4.87 -5.49
CA GLU A 65 -3.36 6.16 -4.88
C GLU A 65 -4.82 6.20 -4.37
N ILE A 66 -5.74 5.56 -5.09
CA ILE A 66 -7.13 5.38 -4.62
C ILE A 66 -7.17 4.52 -3.36
N LEU A 67 -6.48 3.38 -3.34
CA LEU A 67 -6.39 2.49 -2.17
C LEU A 67 -5.81 3.23 -0.96
N ARG A 68 -4.74 4.00 -1.16
CA ARG A 68 -4.10 4.83 -0.14
C ARG A 68 -5.05 5.91 0.40
N GLY A 69 -5.82 6.54 -0.48
CA GLY A 69 -6.86 7.50 -0.10
C GLY A 69 -7.92 6.85 0.83
N LYS A 70 -8.43 5.68 0.45
CA LYS A 70 -9.41 4.92 1.27
C LYS A 70 -8.83 4.50 2.62
N TYR A 71 -7.58 4.05 2.65
CA TYR A 71 -6.88 3.73 3.89
C TYR A 71 -6.80 4.93 4.83
N TYR A 72 -6.45 6.11 4.30
CA TYR A 72 -6.39 7.33 5.10
C TYR A 72 -7.76 7.82 5.58
N ALA A 73 -8.81 7.56 4.83
CA ALA A 73 -10.19 7.81 5.24
C ALA A 73 -10.72 6.76 6.23
N LYS A 74 -9.95 5.71 6.55
CA LYS A 74 -10.36 4.54 7.34
C LYS A 74 -11.64 3.89 6.77
N SER A 75 -11.75 3.87 5.45
CA SER A 75 -12.94 3.42 4.71
C SER A 75 -12.69 2.14 3.91
N LEU A 76 -11.65 1.37 4.25
CA LEU A 76 -11.46 0.05 3.65
C LEU A 76 -12.50 -0.90 4.26
N LEU A 77 -13.40 -1.36 3.39
CA LEU A 77 -14.39 -2.40 3.68
C LEU A 77 -13.71 -3.77 3.68
#